data_AF-A0A285NC20-F1
#
_entry.id   AF-A0A285NC20-F1
#
_cell.length_a   1.000
_cell.length_b   1.000
_cell.length_c   1.000
_cell.angle_alpha   90.00
_cell.angle_beta   90.00
_cell.angle_gamma   90.00
#
_symmetry.space_group_name_H-M   'P 1'
#
loop_
_entity.id
_entity.type
_entity.pdbx_description
1 polymer ?
#
loop_
_entity_poly.entity_id
_entity_poly.type
_entity_poly.pdbx_seq_one_letter_code
_entity_poly.pdbx_strand_id
1 'polypeptide(L)'
;MKHKKILYFLIFLFFISPLGLLAEYPAWGEWETDFYKKVLGFIPEGMKRNDFSPLIPDYSLNGLNPVLSYYISGIVGITLIFLTFFTLKMFLRRKDER
;
A
#
# COMPACT_ATOMS: atom_id res chain seq x y z
N MET A 1 20.63 -0.97 19.99
CA MET A 1 19.55 -1.85 20.50
C MET A 1 18.13 -1.32 20.25
N LYS A 2 17.82 -0.03 20.46
CA LYS A 2 16.44 0.50 20.32
C LYS A 2 15.84 0.34 18.91
N HIS A 3 16.59 0.59 17.85
CA HIS A 3 16.10 0.45 16.47
C HIS A 3 15.81 -1.01 16.06
N LYS A 4 16.53 -1.99 16.62
CA LYS A 4 16.30 -3.41 16.33
C LYS A 4 14.93 -3.87 16.82
N LYS A 5 14.47 -3.36 17.96
CA LYS A 5 13.12 -3.66 18.50
C LYS A 5 12.02 -3.19 17.56
N ILE A 6 12.14 -1.97 17.05
CA ILE A 6 11.20 -1.40 16.07
C ILE A 6 11.22 -2.24 14.79
N LEU A 7 12.40 -2.63 14.31
CA LEU A 7 12.50 -3.46 13.12
C LEU A 7 11.83 -4.82 13.30
N TYR A 8 12.04 -5.50 14.42
CA TYR A 8 11.35 -6.77 14.71
C TYR A 8 9.85 -6.60 14.80
N PHE A 9 9.37 -5.50 15.40
CA PHE A 9 7.95 -5.19 15.44
C PHE A 9 7.37 -4.95 14.03
N LEU A 10 8.07 -4.22 13.16
CA LEU A 10 7.64 -4.00 11.78
C LEU A 10 7.62 -5.30 10.95
N ILE A 11 8.62 -6.17 11.14
CA ILE A 11 8.65 -7.49 10.49
C ILE A 11 7.46 -8.33 10.97
N PHE A 12 7.17 -8.31 12.27
CA PHE A 12 6.01 -8.99 12.82
C PHE A 12 4.70 -8.45 12.21
N LEU A 13 4.53 -7.13 12.15
CA LEU A 13 3.37 -6.50 11.50
C LEU A 13 3.24 -6.89 10.03
N PHE A 14 4.35 -6.99 9.31
CA PHE A 14 4.37 -7.43 7.92
C PHE A 14 3.81 -8.86 7.77
N PHE A 15 4.22 -9.80 8.62
CA PHE A 15 3.74 -11.18 8.57
C PHE A 15 2.26 -11.35 8.95
N ILE A 16 1.73 -10.48 9.82
CA ILE A 16 0.29 -10.53 10.16
C ILE A 16 -0.57 -9.70 9.20
N SER A 17 0.03 -8.95 8.27
CA SER A 17 -0.70 -8.08 7.34
C SER A 17 -1.78 -8.80 6.51
N PRO A 18 -1.60 -10.04 6.00
CA PRO A 18 -2.66 -10.70 5.23
C PRO A 18 -3.82 -11.22 6.08
N LEU A 19 -3.80 -11.07 7.42
CA LEU A 19 -4.96 -11.41 8.25
C LEU A 19 -6.21 -10.61 7.84
N GLY A 20 -6.04 -9.45 7.23
CA GLY A 20 -7.14 -8.67 6.65
C GLY A 20 -7.90 -9.39 5.54
N LEU A 21 -7.29 -10.37 4.87
CA LEU A 21 -7.96 -11.20 3.85
C LEU A 21 -9.05 -12.11 4.42
N LEU A 22 -9.07 -12.31 5.74
CA LEU A 22 -10.13 -13.04 6.44
C LEU A 22 -11.37 -12.18 6.68
N ALA A 23 -11.27 -10.86 6.52
CA ALA A 23 -12.38 -9.96 6.74
C ALA A 23 -13.36 -10.01 5.56
N GLU A 24 -14.66 -10.07 5.88
CA GLU A 24 -15.73 -10.03 4.88
C GLU A 24 -16.00 -8.61 4.35
N TYR A 25 -15.52 -7.59 5.07
CA TYR A 25 -15.76 -6.18 4.77
C TYR A 25 -14.52 -5.51 4.18
N PRO A 26 -14.69 -4.50 3.30
CA PRO A 26 -13.58 -3.79 2.68
C PRO A 26 -12.71 -3.07 3.72
N ALA A 27 -11.44 -2.87 3.37
CA ALA A 27 -10.52 -2.10 4.19
C ALA A 27 -11.03 -0.67 4.39
N TRP A 28 -10.72 -0.10 5.55
CA TRP A 28 -11.10 1.28 5.85
C TRP A 28 -10.42 2.21 4.85
N GLY A 29 -11.21 3.01 4.12
CA GLY A 29 -10.73 3.90 3.07
C GLY A 29 -10.82 3.31 1.65
N GLU A 30 -11.01 1.99 1.51
CA GLU A 30 -11.13 1.29 0.22
C GLU A 30 -12.58 0.92 -0.09
N TRP A 31 -13.51 1.85 0.15
CA TRP A 31 -14.92 1.63 -0.19
C TRP A 31 -15.21 1.96 -1.65
N GLU A 32 -16.07 1.16 -2.25
CA GLU A 32 -16.56 1.38 -3.61
C GLU A 32 -17.52 2.58 -3.72
N THR A 33 -17.66 3.12 -4.94
CA THR A 33 -18.55 4.28 -5.20
C THR A 33 -20.01 4.04 -4.79
N ASP A 34 -20.47 2.79 -4.82
CA ASP A 34 -21.81 2.39 -4.36
C ASP A 34 -22.02 2.61 -2.86
N PHE A 35 -20.97 2.41 -2.04
CA PHE A 35 -21.04 2.71 -0.61
C PHE A 35 -21.34 4.19 -0.38
N TYR A 36 -20.61 5.08 -1.07
CA TYR A 36 -20.80 6.52 -0.95
C TYR A 36 -22.17 6.95 -1.47
N LYS A 37 -22.62 6.40 -2.60
CA LYS A 37 -23.97 6.66 -3.12
C LYS A 37 -25.05 6.28 -2.11
N LYS A 38 -24.88 5.17 -1.39
CA LYS A 38 -25.83 4.70 -0.36
C LYS A 38 -25.82 5.58 0.89
N VAL A 39 -24.65 5.97 1.38
CA VAL A 39 -24.50 6.72 2.65
C VAL A 39 -24.74 8.22 2.46
N LEU A 40 -24.30 8.79 1.34
CA LEU A 40 -24.37 10.23 1.07
C LEU A 40 -25.52 10.62 0.15
N GLY A 41 -26.12 9.66 -0.57
CA GLY A 41 -27.13 9.92 -1.60
C GLY A 41 -26.57 10.34 -2.96
N PHE A 42 -25.25 10.50 -3.09
CA PHE A 42 -24.58 10.83 -4.35
C PHE A 42 -23.14 10.29 -4.38
N ILE A 43 -22.54 10.24 -5.59
CA ILE A 43 -21.12 9.91 -5.78
C ILE A 43 -20.34 11.24 -5.84
N PRO A 44 -19.37 11.49 -4.94
CA PRO A 44 -18.52 12.67 -5.00
C PRO A 44 -17.85 12.82 -6.37
N GLU A 45 -17.79 14.04 -6.91
CA GLU A 45 -17.34 14.25 -8.28
C GLU A 45 -15.92 13.75 -8.56
N GLY A 46 -15.02 13.90 -7.58
CA GLY A 46 -13.65 13.39 -7.68
C GLY A 46 -13.54 11.87 -7.79
N MET A 47 -14.59 11.12 -7.42
CA MET A 47 -14.63 9.66 -7.53
C MET A 47 -15.31 9.17 -8.82
N LYS A 48 -15.92 10.07 -9.61
CA LYS A 48 -16.54 9.71 -10.89
C LYS A 48 -15.51 9.37 -11.97
N ARG A 49 -14.25 9.73 -11.75
CA ARG A 49 -13.13 9.50 -12.67
C ARG A 49 -12.03 8.76 -11.93
N ASN A 50 -11.62 7.61 -12.45
CA ASN A 50 -10.44 6.90 -11.97
C ASN A 50 -9.28 7.17 -12.94
N ASP A 51 -8.61 8.31 -12.76
CA ASP A 51 -7.49 8.72 -13.60
C ASP A 51 -6.17 8.02 -13.20
N PHE A 52 -6.18 7.25 -12.12
CA PHE A 52 -5.01 6.55 -11.59
C PHE A 52 -5.20 5.04 -11.60
N SER A 53 -4.32 4.35 -12.33
CA SER A 53 -4.23 2.89 -12.31
C SER A 53 -3.11 2.47 -11.37
N PRO A 54 -3.40 1.76 -10.26
CA PRO A 54 -2.37 1.26 -9.36
C PRO A 54 -1.49 0.21 -10.06
N LEU A 55 -0.22 0.13 -9.62
CA LEU A 55 0.76 -0.81 -10.18
C LEU A 55 0.33 -2.28 -9.99
N ILE A 56 -0.23 -2.60 -8.83
CA ILE A 56 -0.79 -3.91 -8.49
C ILE A 56 -2.20 -3.66 -7.92
N PRO A 57 -3.24 -3.71 -8.77
CA PRO A 57 -4.63 -3.55 -8.32
C PRO A 57 -4.99 -4.61 -7.28
N ASP A 58 -5.73 -4.19 -6.24
CA ASP A 58 -6.23 -5.05 -5.14
C ASP A 58 -5.16 -5.91 -4.46
N TYR A 59 -3.89 -5.51 -4.56
CA TYR A 59 -2.74 -6.29 -4.09
C TYR A 59 -2.69 -7.72 -4.67
N SER A 60 -3.31 -7.91 -5.85
CA SER A 60 -3.54 -9.21 -6.47
C SER A 60 -2.69 -9.42 -7.72
N LEU A 61 -2.09 -10.61 -7.83
CA LEU A 61 -1.33 -11.04 -9.00
C LEU A 61 -1.98 -12.26 -9.61
N ASN A 62 -2.25 -12.18 -10.92
CA ASN A 62 -2.89 -13.26 -11.66
C ASN A 62 -2.05 -14.55 -11.58
N GLY A 63 -2.73 -15.66 -11.26
CA GLY A 63 -2.09 -16.99 -11.17
C GLY A 63 -1.45 -17.32 -9.83
N LEU A 64 -1.55 -16.44 -8.82
CA LEU A 64 -1.06 -16.68 -7.47
C LEU A 64 -2.20 -16.71 -6.45
N ASN A 65 -2.00 -17.43 -5.33
CA ASN A 65 -2.92 -17.41 -4.20
C ASN A 65 -2.97 -15.99 -3.58
N PRO A 66 -4.14 -15.52 -3.10
CA PRO A 66 -4.29 -14.20 -2.49
C PRO A 66 -3.23 -13.84 -1.43
N VAL A 67 -2.87 -14.77 -0.55
CA VAL A 67 -1.88 -14.54 0.51
C VAL A 67 -0.49 -14.26 -0.07
N LEU A 68 -0.09 -15.01 -1.10
CA LEU A 68 1.20 -14.81 -1.77
C LEU A 68 1.21 -13.50 -2.55
N SER A 69 0.13 -13.18 -3.26
CA SER A 69 -0.03 -11.91 -3.96
C SER A 69 0.11 -10.72 -3.01
N TYR A 70 -0.52 -10.80 -1.83
CA TYR A 70 -0.45 -9.77 -0.80
C TYR A 70 0.98 -9.53 -0.29
N TYR A 71 1.72 -10.61 0.00
CA TYR A 71 3.12 -10.50 0.42
C TYR A 71 4.02 -9.92 -0.67
N ILE A 72 3.88 -10.38 -1.92
CA ILE A 72 4.68 -9.87 -3.04
C ILE A 72 4.38 -8.39 -3.25
N SER A 73 3.10 -8.00 -3.25
CA SER A 73 2.71 -6.60 -3.37
C SER A 73 3.28 -5.74 -2.25
N GLY A 74 3.25 -6.24 -1.01
CA GLY A 74 3.87 -5.56 0.14
C GLY A 74 5.38 -5.38 -0.01
N ILE A 75 6.10 -6.41 -0.46
CA ILE A 75 7.55 -6.35 -0.71
C ILE A 75 7.88 -5.34 -1.81
N VAL A 76 7.10 -5.32 -2.89
CA VAL A 76 7.27 -4.32 -3.97
C VAL A 76 7.08 -2.92 -3.43
N GLY A 77 6.01 -2.67 -2.66
CA GLY A 77 5.75 -1.38 -2.03
C GLY A 77 6.88 -0.92 -1.10
N ILE A 78 7.34 -1.80 -0.20
CA ILE A 78 8.48 -1.54 0.69
C ILE A 78 9.72 -1.17 -0.13
N THR A 79 10.02 -1.96 -1.16
CA THR A 79 11.20 -1.74 -2.02
C THR A 79 11.15 -0.38 -2.71
N LEU A 80 9.99 -0.02 -3.27
CA LEU A 80 9.79 1.27 -3.94
C LEU A 80 9.97 2.45 -2.97
N ILE A 81 9.43 2.34 -1.75
CA ILE A 81 9.60 3.38 -0.72
C ILE A 81 11.08 3.57 -0.40
N PHE A 82 11.81 2.49 -0.10
CA PHE A 82 13.24 2.56 0.19
C PHE A 82 14.04 3.13 -0.98
N LEU A 83 13.71 2.73 -2.22
CA LEU A 83 14.36 3.23 -3.43
C LEU A 83 14.11 4.73 -3.62
N THR A 84 12.89 5.21 -3.41
CA THR A 84 12.55 6.64 -3.50
C THR A 84 13.34 7.45 -2.47
N PHE A 85 13.39 7.05 -1.21
CA PHE A 85 14.17 7.79 -0.21
C PHE A 85 15.68 7.69 -0.43
N PHE A 86 16.17 6.55 -0.91
CA PHE A 86 17.57 6.37 -1.26
C PHE A 86 18.00 7.29 -2.41
N THR A 87 17.20 7.35 -3.48
CA THR A 87 17.45 8.23 -4.63
C THR A 87 17.37 9.70 -4.23
N LEU A 88 16.35 10.11 -3.46
CA LEU A 88 16.24 11.47 -2.91
C LEU A 88 17.48 11.85 -2.08
N LYS A 89 17.93 10.97 -1.18
CA LYS A 89 19.16 11.19 -0.41
C LYS A 89 20.38 11.41 -1.31
N MET A 90 20.51 10.62 -2.38
CA MET A 90 21.62 10.75 -3.33
C MET A 90 21.57 12.10 -4.06
N PHE A 91 20.39 12.57 -4.46
CA PHE A 91 20.24 13.88 -5.09
C PHE A 91 20.54 15.04 -4.12
N LEU A 92 20.09 14.95 -2.87
CA LEU A 92 20.35 15.96 -1.86
C LEU A 92 21.84 16.06 -1.50
N ARG A 93 22.53 14.92 -1.29
CA ARG A 93 23.97 14.92 -0.98
C ARG A 93 24.82 15.56 -2.08
N ARG A 94 24.47 15.34 -3.34
CA ARG A 94 25.18 15.95 -4.49
C ARG A 94 25.01 17.48 -4.56
N LYS A 95 23.98 18.04 -3.93
CA LYS A 95 23.79 19.49 -3.86
C LYS A 95 24.69 20.13 -2.80
N ASP A 96 24.96 19.44 -1.70
CA ASP A 96 25.84 19.95 -0.64
C ASP A 96 27.33 19.91 -1.05
N GLU A 97 27.70 19.03 -2.00
CA GLU A 97 29.06 18.90 -2.53
C GLU A 97 29.36 19.83 -3.73
N ARG A 98 28.38 20.60 -4.22
CA ARG A 98 28.51 21.57 -5.33
C ARG A 98 28.41 23.00 -4.84
#